data_AF-A0A380WKN7-F1
#
_entry.id   AF-A0A380WKN7-F1
#
_cell.length_a   1.000
_cell.length_b   1.000
_cell.length_c   1.000
_cell.angle_alpha   90.00
_cell.angle_beta   90.00
_cell.angle_gamma   90.00
#
_symmetry.space_group_name_H-M   'P 1'
#
loop_
_entity.id
_entity.type
_entity.pdbx_description
1 polymer ?
#
loop_
_entity_poly.entity_id
_entity_poly.type
_entity_poly.pdbx_seq_one_letter_code
_entity_poly.pdbx_strand_id
1 'polypeptide(L)'
;MTSLVYSTGTVSVSNASAVVTGTGTAWALALVTGGMFSFAGMSVPILSVESDTSLTLAYAWPGTTASGAYAIARETSEAVRAAWINDRLARLMTKPWGTGVVPDGRGTLAERDALNPMPTDKYCWLREEPGFDPTLYFKTPSGWIGPYSLVGEQGPPGVGEGGYGLPAGGTTGQVPVKSSGVDGAVAWGTIDQASVDTQSTLATTRGDAAYAILATDRAVLLTAALTAGRIWSLPAASAYKAGRRLVVRDAVGGVSSTNTLTIQRAGTDTIDGATTLVLDTPWEGAELVSNGADAWSVMAVSAGNTKARRRRSLGLDDTTAAPTVGDAFKWNGTLWVPAKSREALTANRTYFVRTDGSNSNDGRTNTAGGAFLTKQKAYETLLTLDLNGFDVTVAVADGSYTAGILISKNWVGGTVIFSGSTSAIVSIAGNHAILTTVPLSNVLSISGLKLQTSGAGDCIRNSAGGKVTFSGTEFGSCAAAQINADAVGALVECTGNYSISGGAVNHAQARYGGMFRCTARTVTLTGTPAFSGAFVRADQIGNALVNGNTYSGSATGKRYDAVLNGVIQTGGAGASALPGDVAGTTATGGQYQ
;
A
#
# COMPACT_ATOMS: atom_id res chain seq x y z
N MET A 1 26.13 -13.08 -36.24
CA MET A 1 25.31 -13.99 -37.07
C MET A 1 26.27 -14.68 -38.03
N THR A 2 26.62 -15.94 -37.80
CA THR A 2 27.57 -16.69 -38.64
C THR A 2 26.90 -17.02 -39.97
N SER A 3 27.42 -16.45 -41.06
CA SER A 3 26.89 -16.65 -42.41
C SER A 3 27.04 -18.12 -42.83
N LEU A 4 26.00 -18.70 -43.43
CA LEU A 4 26.01 -20.04 -44.02
C LEU A 4 26.92 -20.16 -45.26
N VAL A 5 27.49 -19.03 -45.70
CA VAL A 5 28.35 -18.90 -46.87
C VAL A 5 29.79 -18.59 -46.42
N TYR A 6 30.74 -19.39 -46.90
CA TYR A 6 32.17 -19.16 -46.72
C TYR A 6 32.79 -18.47 -47.94
N SER A 7 33.50 -17.37 -47.74
CA SER A 7 34.05 -16.56 -48.84
C SER A 7 35.39 -15.91 -48.49
N THR A 8 36.13 -16.47 -47.52
CA THR A 8 37.42 -15.92 -47.09
C THR A 8 38.51 -16.25 -48.11
N GLY A 9 39.35 -15.27 -48.43
CA GLY A 9 40.44 -15.42 -49.41
C GLY A 9 39.96 -15.29 -50.86
N THR A 10 40.80 -15.71 -51.80
CA THR A 10 40.50 -15.71 -53.25
C THR A 10 40.85 -17.05 -53.87
N VAL A 11 40.31 -17.34 -55.04
CA VAL A 11 40.51 -18.60 -55.76
C VAL A 11 40.93 -18.37 -57.20
N SER A 12 41.54 -19.40 -57.79
CA SER A 12 41.81 -19.53 -59.22
C SER A 12 41.21 -20.85 -59.73
N VAL A 13 40.47 -20.76 -60.83
CA VAL A 13 39.88 -21.90 -61.55
C VAL A 13 40.43 -21.94 -62.97
N SER A 14 40.63 -23.14 -63.51
CA SER A 14 41.01 -23.33 -64.91
C SER A 14 39.90 -24.04 -65.68
N ASN A 15 39.59 -23.56 -66.89
CA ASN A 15 38.60 -24.17 -67.77
C ASN A 15 38.93 -25.66 -67.97
N ALA A 16 37.90 -26.51 -67.87
CA ALA A 16 37.99 -27.96 -68.00
C ALA A 16 38.87 -28.66 -66.96
N SER A 17 39.21 -28.01 -65.84
CA SER A 17 39.86 -28.63 -64.68
C SER A 17 38.90 -28.72 -63.50
N ALA A 18 38.94 -29.83 -62.76
CA ALA A 18 38.19 -29.98 -61.52
C ALA A 18 38.90 -29.38 -60.30
N VAL A 19 40.18 -29.00 -60.43
CA VAL A 19 40.98 -28.48 -59.31
C VAL A 19 40.81 -26.98 -59.18
N VAL A 20 40.55 -26.52 -57.96
CA VAL A 20 40.50 -25.11 -57.58
C VAL A 20 41.61 -24.80 -56.59
N THR A 21 42.40 -23.77 -56.88
CA THR A 21 43.49 -23.32 -56.01
C THR A 21 43.09 -22.03 -55.29
N GLY A 22 43.23 -22.01 -53.97
CA GLY A 22 42.91 -20.88 -53.09
C GLY A 22 44.15 -20.17 -52.54
N THR A 23 44.01 -18.89 -52.21
CA THR A 23 45.01 -18.09 -51.48
C THR A 23 44.36 -17.47 -50.25
N GLY A 24 44.92 -17.74 -49.06
CA GLY A 24 44.38 -17.24 -47.79
C GLY A 24 42.99 -17.82 -47.44
N THR A 25 42.66 -18.98 -48.02
CA THR A 25 41.32 -19.57 -47.98
C THR A 25 41.08 -20.48 -46.79
N ALA A 26 42.12 -21.01 -46.13
CA ALA A 26 42.02 -21.81 -44.91
C ALA A 26 40.90 -22.87 -44.92
N TRP A 27 40.66 -23.55 -46.05
CA TRP A 27 39.49 -24.41 -46.22
C TRP A 27 39.45 -25.61 -45.28
N ALA A 28 40.57 -26.33 -45.15
CA ALA A 28 40.68 -27.47 -44.26
C ALA A 28 40.58 -27.04 -42.78
N LEU A 29 41.26 -25.95 -42.40
CA LEU A 29 41.16 -25.34 -41.07
C LEU A 29 39.74 -24.86 -40.74
N ALA A 30 39.03 -24.30 -41.72
CA ALA A 30 37.65 -23.87 -41.59
C ALA A 30 36.64 -25.02 -41.69
N LEU A 31 37.11 -26.27 -41.75
CA LEU A 31 36.35 -27.51 -41.88
C LEU A 31 35.35 -27.51 -43.04
N VAL A 32 35.76 -26.96 -44.19
CA VAL A 32 35.01 -27.17 -45.43
C VAL A 32 35.30 -28.59 -45.88
N THR A 33 34.31 -29.48 -45.79
CA THR A 33 34.42 -30.88 -46.24
C THR A 33 33.63 -31.17 -47.51
N GLY A 34 32.80 -30.21 -47.97
CA GLY A 34 31.95 -30.32 -49.15
C GLY A 34 31.01 -29.11 -49.28
N GLY A 35 30.03 -29.19 -50.17
CA GLY A 35 29.04 -28.15 -50.43
C GLY A 35 29.11 -27.59 -51.86
N MET A 36 28.47 -26.45 -52.10
CA MET A 36 28.40 -25.84 -53.43
C MET A 36 29.43 -24.72 -53.58
N PHE A 37 30.48 -24.95 -54.37
CA PHE A 37 31.45 -23.92 -54.74
C PHE A 37 30.90 -23.04 -55.86
N SER A 38 30.89 -21.73 -55.65
CA SER A 38 30.34 -20.74 -56.58
C SER A 38 31.37 -19.68 -56.93
N PHE A 39 31.61 -19.47 -58.22
CA PHE A 39 32.58 -18.51 -58.74
C PHE A 39 32.13 -17.98 -60.10
N ALA A 40 32.32 -16.68 -60.37
CA ALA A 40 31.92 -16.02 -61.63
C ALA A 40 30.49 -16.34 -62.12
N GLY A 41 29.53 -16.49 -61.19
CA GLY A 41 28.12 -16.75 -61.50
C GLY A 41 27.76 -18.21 -61.78
N MET A 42 28.71 -19.14 -61.71
CA MET A 42 28.49 -20.59 -61.86
C MET A 42 28.73 -21.32 -60.54
N SER A 43 28.02 -22.43 -60.32
CA SER A 43 28.11 -23.22 -59.09
C SER A 43 28.33 -24.70 -59.40
N VAL A 44 29.33 -25.31 -58.76
CA VAL A 44 29.71 -26.71 -58.93
C VAL A 44 29.88 -27.35 -57.54
N PRO A 45 29.33 -28.55 -57.28
CA PRO A 45 29.55 -29.25 -56.02
C PRO A 45 31.05 -29.57 -55.80
N ILE A 46 31.49 -29.43 -54.56
CA ILE A 46 32.82 -29.84 -54.13
C ILE A 46 32.79 -31.36 -53.90
N LEU A 47 33.72 -32.08 -54.52
CA LEU A 47 33.92 -33.51 -54.29
C LEU A 47 34.75 -33.76 -53.04
N SER A 48 35.85 -33.00 -52.89
CA SER A 48 36.78 -33.12 -51.77
C SER A 48 37.54 -31.81 -51.56
N VAL A 49 38.05 -31.63 -50.34
CA VAL A 49 38.96 -30.54 -49.99
C VAL A 49 40.27 -31.18 -49.52
N GLU A 50 41.35 -30.94 -50.25
CA GLU A 50 42.63 -31.62 -50.02
C GLU A 50 43.53 -30.83 -49.07
N SER A 51 43.38 -29.50 -48.99
CA SER A 51 44.17 -28.65 -48.10
C SER A 51 43.51 -27.30 -47.82
N ASP A 52 44.18 -26.44 -47.05
CA ASP A 52 43.74 -25.06 -46.81
C ASP A 52 43.59 -24.21 -48.08
N THR A 53 44.24 -24.62 -49.18
CA THR A 53 44.36 -23.88 -50.43
C THR A 53 44.06 -24.72 -51.67
N SER A 54 43.52 -25.93 -51.53
CA SER A 54 43.14 -26.79 -52.65
C SER A 54 41.83 -27.51 -52.38
N LEU A 55 40.94 -27.51 -53.36
CA LEU A 55 39.75 -28.35 -53.41
C LEU A 55 39.55 -28.95 -54.80
N THR A 56 38.87 -30.09 -54.87
CA THR A 56 38.46 -30.74 -56.11
C THR A 56 36.93 -30.69 -56.25
N LEU A 57 36.47 -30.27 -57.42
CA LEU A 57 35.06 -30.23 -57.81
C LEU A 57 34.59 -31.59 -58.32
N ALA A 58 33.29 -31.87 -58.16
CA ALA A 58 32.66 -33.12 -58.64
C ALA A 58 32.74 -33.29 -60.16
N TYR A 59 32.87 -32.20 -60.89
CA TYR A 59 33.13 -32.19 -62.32
C TYR A 59 33.98 -30.98 -62.68
N ALA A 60 34.64 -31.07 -63.84
CA ALA A 60 35.50 -30.02 -64.35
C ALA A 60 34.77 -28.68 -64.45
N TRP A 61 35.48 -27.59 -64.12
CA TRP A 61 34.93 -26.24 -64.14
C TRP A 61 34.43 -25.88 -65.55
N PRO A 62 33.14 -25.56 -65.72
CA PRO A 62 32.55 -25.31 -67.04
C PRO A 62 32.82 -23.89 -67.57
N GLY A 63 33.37 -23.01 -66.74
CA GLY A 63 33.63 -21.61 -67.09
C GLY A 63 35.04 -21.35 -67.63
N THR A 64 35.28 -20.10 -68.05
CA THR A 64 36.62 -19.65 -68.45
C THR A 64 37.59 -19.61 -67.28
N THR A 65 38.88 -19.85 -67.54
CA THR A 65 39.96 -19.73 -66.55
C THR A 65 40.02 -18.30 -65.99
N ALA A 66 39.92 -18.15 -64.67
CA ALA A 66 39.92 -16.84 -64.00
C ALA A 66 40.24 -16.98 -62.51
N SER A 67 40.56 -15.84 -61.87
CA SER A 67 40.83 -15.76 -60.43
C SER A 67 40.03 -14.62 -59.79
N GLY A 68 39.60 -14.78 -58.54
CA GLY A 68 38.85 -13.73 -57.82
C GLY A 68 38.13 -14.22 -56.56
N ALA A 69 37.11 -13.47 -56.14
CA ALA A 69 36.26 -13.80 -55.00
C ALA A 69 35.26 -14.93 -55.33
N TYR A 70 34.94 -15.75 -54.32
CA TYR A 70 34.10 -16.93 -54.45
C TYR A 70 33.19 -17.07 -53.22
N ALA A 71 32.28 -18.04 -53.28
CA ALA A 71 31.41 -18.41 -52.17
C ALA A 71 31.23 -19.93 -52.12
N ILE A 72 31.29 -20.53 -50.92
CA ILE A 72 30.93 -21.92 -50.67
C ILE A 72 29.71 -21.95 -49.75
N ALA A 73 28.60 -22.50 -50.24
CA ALA A 73 27.45 -22.80 -49.40
C ALA A 73 27.65 -24.18 -48.76
N ARG A 74 27.73 -24.21 -47.41
CA ARG A 74 27.97 -25.43 -46.63
C ARG A 74 26.63 -26.11 -46.33
N GLU A 75 26.48 -27.41 -46.57
CA GLU A 75 25.22 -28.10 -46.29
C GLU A 75 24.93 -28.25 -44.79
N THR A 76 23.65 -28.14 -44.44
CA THR A 76 23.12 -27.85 -43.10
C THR A 76 22.67 -29.11 -42.35
N SER A 77 23.34 -29.48 -41.26
CA SER A 77 22.72 -29.82 -39.94
C SER A 77 23.68 -30.41 -38.89
N GLU A 78 24.89 -30.83 -39.23
CA GLU A 78 25.88 -31.30 -38.22
C GLU A 78 27.08 -30.33 -38.03
N ALA A 79 27.28 -29.38 -38.94
CA ALA A 79 28.43 -28.46 -38.96
C ALA A 79 28.37 -27.32 -37.92
N VAL A 80 27.22 -27.05 -37.29
CA VAL A 80 27.05 -25.93 -36.34
C VAL A 80 27.72 -26.22 -34.99
N ARG A 81 27.88 -27.50 -34.59
CA ARG A 81 28.46 -27.87 -33.29
C ARG A 81 29.98 -28.01 -33.31
N ALA A 82 30.56 -28.59 -34.37
CA ALA A 82 32.02 -28.76 -34.48
C ALA A 82 32.77 -27.46 -34.81
N ALA A 83 32.19 -26.59 -35.64
CA ALA A 83 32.79 -25.30 -35.99
C ALA A 83 32.86 -24.34 -34.79
N TRP A 84 31.92 -24.43 -33.85
CA TRP A 84 31.93 -23.62 -32.63
C TRP A 84 33.11 -23.97 -31.70
N ILE A 85 33.42 -25.27 -31.55
CA ILE A 85 34.53 -25.74 -30.71
C ILE A 85 35.87 -25.36 -31.35
N ASN A 86 36.02 -25.56 -32.65
CA ASN A 86 37.27 -25.28 -33.35
C ASN A 86 37.54 -23.77 -33.54
N ASP A 87 36.50 -22.94 -33.71
CA ASP A 87 36.63 -21.47 -33.69
C ASP A 87 36.89 -20.90 -32.28
N ARG A 88 36.48 -21.62 -31.22
CA ARG A 88 36.93 -21.31 -29.84
C ARG A 88 38.40 -21.70 -29.64
N LEU A 89 38.81 -22.88 -30.13
CA LEU A 89 40.17 -23.40 -30.03
C LEU A 89 41.17 -22.54 -30.83
N ALA A 90 40.82 -22.11 -32.04
CA ALA A 90 41.64 -21.23 -32.86
C ALA A 90 41.79 -19.81 -32.24
N ARG A 91 40.72 -19.25 -31.65
CA ARG A 91 40.77 -17.99 -30.89
C ARG A 91 41.54 -18.09 -29.58
N LEU A 92 41.52 -19.25 -28.94
CA LEU A 92 42.39 -19.56 -27.82
C LEU A 92 43.85 -19.56 -28.30
N MET A 93 44.19 -20.34 -29.33
CA MET A 93 45.57 -20.46 -29.87
C MET A 93 46.17 -19.16 -30.45
N THR A 94 45.36 -18.18 -30.87
CA THR A 94 45.82 -16.91 -31.50
C THR A 94 45.82 -15.70 -30.58
N LYS A 95 45.35 -15.82 -29.34
CA LYS A 95 45.60 -14.82 -28.30
C LYS A 95 46.85 -15.23 -27.54
N PRO A 96 47.84 -14.34 -27.32
CA PRO A 96 48.95 -14.66 -26.42
C PRO A 96 48.36 -14.88 -25.02
N TRP A 97 48.39 -16.12 -24.53
CA TRP A 97 47.56 -16.54 -23.42
C TRP A 97 48.05 -15.96 -22.10
N GLY A 98 47.12 -15.35 -21.35
CA GLY A 98 47.15 -15.40 -19.90
C GLY A 98 46.72 -16.79 -19.39
N THR A 99 47.55 -17.81 -19.62
CA THR A 99 47.52 -19.09 -18.91
C THR A 99 48.86 -19.28 -18.20
N GLY A 100 48.80 -19.80 -16.97
CA GLY A 100 49.95 -19.94 -16.09
C GLY A 100 51.20 -20.48 -16.78
N VAL A 101 52.33 -19.85 -16.48
CA VAL A 101 53.67 -20.31 -16.84
C VAL A 101 53.80 -21.76 -16.40
N VAL A 102 53.93 -22.70 -17.35
CA VAL A 102 54.42 -24.04 -17.03
C VAL A 102 55.94 -23.92 -16.94
N PRO A 103 56.55 -24.04 -15.76
CA PRO A 103 57.99 -23.92 -15.63
C PRO A 103 58.69 -25.09 -16.33
N ASP A 104 59.81 -24.83 -16.99
CA ASP A 104 60.61 -25.84 -17.67
C ASP A 104 61.25 -26.83 -16.67
N GLY A 105 61.40 -26.44 -15.40
CA GLY A 105 61.78 -27.33 -14.30
C GLY A 105 61.24 -26.87 -12.94
N ARG A 106 61.20 -27.77 -11.96
CA ARG A 106 60.74 -27.46 -10.59
C ARG A 106 61.53 -28.22 -9.54
N GLY A 107 61.66 -27.63 -8.35
CA GLY A 107 62.35 -28.22 -7.21
C GLY A 107 63.12 -27.18 -6.39
N THR A 108 64.10 -27.62 -5.63
CA THR A 108 64.92 -26.76 -4.77
C THR A 108 65.90 -25.90 -5.57
N LEU A 109 66.39 -24.80 -4.97
CA LEU A 109 67.44 -23.98 -5.60
C LEU A 109 68.75 -24.76 -5.82
N ALA A 110 69.05 -25.72 -4.93
CA ALA A 110 70.21 -26.59 -5.07
C ALA A 110 70.08 -27.50 -6.30
N GLU A 111 68.89 -28.05 -6.57
CA GLU A 111 68.63 -28.86 -7.76
C GLU A 111 68.69 -28.03 -9.05
N ARG A 112 68.21 -26.78 -9.02
CA ARG A 112 68.34 -25.84 -10.14
C ARG A 112 69.80 -25.57 -10.49
N ASP A 113 70.62 -25.31 -9.47
CA ASP A 113 72.03 -24.94 -9.65
C ASP A 113 72.90 -26.16 -10.01
N ALA A 114 72.37 -27.37 -9.85
CA ALA A 114 73.02 -28.64 -10.21
C ALA A 114 72.67 -29.18 -11.61
N LEU A 115 71.87 -28.47 -12.42
CA LEU A 115 71.48 -28.90 -13.77
C LEU A 115 72.70 -29.00 -14.72
N ASN A 116 72.88 -30.15 -15.38
CA ASN A 116 73.95 -30.40 -16.34
C ASN A 116 73.45 -31.16 -17.59
N PRO A 117 73.59 -30.61 -18.81
CA PRO A 117 74.16 -29.30 -19.11
C PRO A 117 73.29 -28.15 -18.57
N MET A 118 73.93 -27.07 -18.13
CA MET A 118 73.23 -25.88 -17.67
C MET A 118 72.34 -25.33 -18.79
N PRO A 119 71.04 -25.08 -18.55
CA PRO A 119 70.16 -24.56 -19.58
C PRO A 119 70.63 -23.20 -20.11
N THR A 120 70.34 -22.94 -21.38
CA THR A 120 70.62 -21.66 -22.03
C THR A 120 69.56 -20.60 -21.66
N ASP A 121 69.68 -19.41 -22.27
CA ASP A 121 68.72 -18.31 -22.10
C ASP A 121 67.26 -18.77 -22.26
N LYS A 122 66.37 -18.18 -21.46
CA LYS A 122 64.90 -18.36 -21.43
C LYS A 122 64.35 -19.60 -20.71
N TYR A 123 65.19 -20.37 -20.00
CA TYR A 123 64.71 -21.48 -19.16
C TYR A 123 64.01 -20.96 -17.88
N CYS A 124 62.85 -21.49 -17.55
CA CYS A 124 62.05 -21.12 -16.38
C CYS A 124 62.08 -22.22 -15.30
N TRP A 125 62.42 -21.85 -14.05
CA TRP A 125 62.44 -22.75 -12.90
C TRP A 125 61.45 -22.31 -11.82
N LEU A 126 60.61 -23.23 -11.34
CA LEU A 126 59.73 -23.02 -10.19
C LEU A 126 60.37 -23.58 -8.92
N ARG A 127 60.64 -22.71 -7.94
CA ARG A 127 61.08 -23.16 -6.63
C ARG A 127 59.89 -23.78 -5.88
N GLU A 128 60.05 -25.04 -5.50
CA GLU A 128 59.09 -25.80 -4.72
C GLU A 128 59.82 -26.45 -3.54
N GLU A 129 59.84 -25.74 -2.40
CA GLU A 129 60.50 -26.17 -1.16
C GLU A 129 59.55 -26.01 0.03
N PRO A 130 59.37 -27.04 0.89
CA PRO A 130 58.55 -26.92 2.09
C PRO A 130 59.02 -25.76 2.98
N GLY A 131 58.10 -24.84 3.30
CA GLY A 131 58.38 -23.67 4.14
C GLY A 131 58.72 -22.38 3.38
N PHE A 132 58.71 -22.38 2.05
CA PHE A 132 58.91 -21.19 1.21
C PHE A 132 57.78 -21.00 0.21
N ASP A 133 57.41 -19.74 -0.06
CA ASP A 133 56.42 -19.42 -1.07
C ASP A 133 56.92 -19.75 -2.49
N PRO A 134 56.06 -20.31 -3.36
CA PRO A 134 56.47 -20.71 -4.70
C PRO A 134 56.83 -19.47 -5.54
N THR A 135 58.03 -19.50 -6.12
CA THR A 135 58.61 -18.36 -6.86
C THR A 135 59.27 -18.84 -8.15
N LEU A 136 59.24 -17.98 -9.17
CA LEU A 136 59.82 -18.27 -10.49
C LEU A 136 61.20 -17.63 -10.65
N TYR A 137 62.08 -18.35 -11.34
CA TYR A 137 63.39 -17.87 -11.78
C TYR A 137 63.54 -18.10 -13.28
N PHE A 138 64.21 -17.19 -13.98
CA PHE A 138 64.47 -17.30 -15.41
C PHE A 138 65.98 -17.30 -15.67
N LYS A 139 66.46 -18.18 -16.54
CA LYS A 139 67.87 -18.23 -16.95
C LYS A 139 68.11 -17.19 -18.03
N THR A 140 69.13 -16.36 -17.82
CA THR A 140 69.67 -15.42 -18.82
C THR A 140 71.10 -15.81 -19.18
N PRO A 141 71.73 -15.18 -20.19
CA PRO A 141 73.15 -15.40 -20.49
C PRO A 141 74.09 -15.10 -19.30
N SER A 142 73.69 -14.20 -18.38
CA SER A 142 74.50 -13.76 -17.25
C SER A 142 74.25 -14.51 -15.93
N GLY A 143 73.20 -15.35 -15.83
CA GLY A 143 72.88 -16.04 -14.58
C GLY A 143 71.41 -16.44 -14.49
N TRP A 144 70.91 -16.67 -13.27
CA TRP A 144 69.48 -16.77 -12.99
C TRP A 144 68.97 -15.43 -12.48
N ILE A 145 67.81 -14.97 -12.95
CA ILE A 145 67.12 -13.77 -12.47
C ILE A 145 65.83 -14.16 -11.74
N GLY A 146 65.47 -13.44 -10.67
CA GLY A 146 64.35 -13.73 -9.76
C GLY A 146 64.71 -13.49 -8.29
N PRO A 147 63.84 -13.82 -7.32
CA PRO A 147 62.54 -14.49 -7.48
C PRO A 147 61.43 -13.56 -7.99
N TYR A 148 60.59 -14.09 -8.89
CA TYR A 148 59.34 -13.46 -9.30
C TYR A 148 58.17 -14.17 -8.61
N SER A 149 57.26 -13.39 -8.01
CA SER A 149 56.05 -13.91 -7.37
C SER A 149 55.05 -14.43 -8.40
N LEU A 150 54.29 -15.47 -8.06
CA LEU A 150 53.25 -16.07 -8.91
C LEU A 150 51.89 -15.35 -8.82
N VAL A 151 51.76 -14.37 -7.92
CA VAL A 151 50.56 -13.50 -7.87
C VAL A 151 50.83 -12.21 -8.65
N GLY A 152 49.95 -11.90 -9.61
CA GLY A 152 49.96 -10.58 -10.26
C GLY A 152 49.59 -9.47 -9.27
N GLU A 153 49.86 -8.21 -9.64
CA GLU A 153 49.33 -7.07 -8.87
C GLU A 153 47.79 -7.17 -8.77
N GLN A 154 47.24 -6.81 -7.61
CA GLN A 154 45.79 -6.84 -7.39
C GLN A 154 45.11 -5.93 -8.42
N GLY A 155 44.32 -6.51 -9.32
CA GLY A 155 43.56 -5.74 -10.30
C GLY A 155 42.60 -4.75 -9.61
N PRO A 156 42.25 -3.63 -10.26
CA PRO A 156 41.29 -2.68 -9.71
C PRO A 156 39.97 -3.39 -9.35
N PRO A 157 39.30 -3.03 -8.23
CA PRO A 157 38.08 -3.68 -7.80
C PRO A 157 37.05 -3.70 -8.93
N GLY A 158 36.49 -4.87 -9.23
CA GLY A 158 35.44 -5.00 -10.23
C GLY A 158 34.22 -4.19 -9.81
N VAL A 159 33.92 -3.10 -10.52
CA VAL A 159 32.60 -2.49 -10.49
C VAL A 159 31.66 -3.42 -11.25
N GLY A 160 30.80 -4.14 -10.52
CA GLY A 160 29.72 -4.91 -11.13
C GLY A 160 28.85 -3.99 -12.00
N GLU A 161 28.24 -4.56 -13.04
CA GLU A 161 27.33 -3.84 -13.94
C GLU A 161 26.23 -3.15 -13.10
N GLY A 162 26.20 -1.81 -13.12
CA GLY A 162 25.33 -0.98 -12.28
C GLY A 162 26.00 -0.15 -11.18
N GLY A 163 27.32 -0.28 -10.94
CA GLY A 163 28.07 0.59 -10.02
C GLY A 163 27.98 0.22 -8.53
N TYR A 164 27.42 -0.95 -8.22
CA TYR A 164 27.32 -1.48 -6.85
C TYR A 164 28.48 -2.44 -6.56
N GLY A 165 29.64 -1.89 -6.19
CA GLY A 165 30.83 -2.65 -5.79
C GLY A 165 31.10 -2.58 -4.29
N LEU A 166 31.93 -3.50 -3.78
CA LEU A 166 32.49 -3.38 -2.42
C LEU A 166 33.32 -2.08 -2.31
N PRO A 167 33.32 -1.39 -1.16
CA PRO A 167 34.09 -0.17 -0.99
C PRO A 167 35.58 -0.43 -1.21
N ALA A 168 36.29 0.49 -1.85
CA ALA A 168 37.74 0.36 -2.01
C ALA A 168 38.45 0.33 -0.63
N GLY A 169 39.44 -0.55 -0.47
CA GLY A 169 40.24 -0.67 0.77
C GLY A 169 39.69 -1.71 1.76
N GLY A 170 39.92 -1.46 3.06
CA GLY A 170 39.55 -2.32 4.19
C GLY A 170 40.76 -2.88 4.93
N THR A 171 40.79 -2.78 6.26
CA THR A 171 41.79 -3.46 7.11
C THR A 171 41.31 -4.84 7.51
N THR A 172 42.25 -5.77 7.74
CA THR A 172 41.97 -7.13 8.23
C THR A 172 41.07 -7.10 9.46
N GLY A 173 39.93 -7.79 9.39
CA GLY A 173 38.93 -7.85 10.47
C GLY A 173 37.73 -6.91 10.29
N GLN A 174 37.73 -6.04 9.27
CA GLN A 174 36.56 -5.25 8.90
C GLN A 174 35.61 -6.03 7.99
N VAL A 175 34.32 -5.70 8.05
CA VAL A 175 33.28 -6.24 7.16
C VAL A 175 32.51 -5.10 6.48
N PRO A 176 31.87 -5.37 5.33
CA PRO A 176 30.97 -4.40 4.70
C PRO A 176 29.76 -4.14 5.59
N VAL A 177 29.51 -2.87 5.91
CA VAL A 177 28.32 -2.40 6.63
C VAL A 177 27.55 -1.40 5.78
N LYS A 178 26.23 -1.33 5.96
CA LYS A 178 25.38 -0.39 5.23
C LYS A 178 25.71 1.04 5.66
N SER A 179 26.07 1.90 4.71
CA SER A 179 26.51 3.27 4.98
C SER A 179 25.38 4.30 4.89
N SER A 180 24.27 3.96 4.23
CA SER A 180 23.05 4.80 4.17
C SER A 180 21.81 4.00 3.78
N GLY A 181 20.64 4.64 3.73
CA GLY A 181 19.38 4.03 3.27
C GLY A 181 19.32 3.74 1.77
N VAL A 182 20.28 4.21 0.97
CA VAL A 182 20.33 4.00 -0.48
C VAL A 182 20.74 2.56 -0.80
N ASP A 183 20.13 1.98 -1.83
CA ASP A 183 20.44 0.61 -2.23
C ASP A 183 21.88 0.50 -2.74
N GLY A 184 22.61 -0.51 -2.26
CA GLY A 184 24.03 -0.69 -2.57
C GLY A 184 25.02 0.26 -1.86
N ALA A 185 24.58 1.14 -0.96
CA ALA A 185 25.48 1.98 -0.17
C ALA A 185 26.14 1.18 0.97
N VAL A 186 27.41 0.80 0.78
CA VAL A 186 28.24 0.07 1.76
C VAL A 186 29.52 0.84 2.11
N ALA A 187 30.06 0.62 3.31
CA ALA A 187 31.36 1.11 3.79
C ALA A 187 32.07 0.03 4.63
N TRP A 188 33.37 0.12 4.82
CA TRP A 188 34.09 -0.75 5.75
C TRP A 188 33.79 -0.38 7.20
N GLY A 189 33.34 -1.35 7.99
CA GLY A 189 33.09 -1.20 9.41
C GLY A 189 33.67 -2.36 10.19
N THR A 190 33.95 -2.14 11.47
CA THR A 190 34.33 -3.22 12.39
C THR A 190 33.07 -3.85 12.95
N ILE A 191 32.96 -5.18 12.96
CA ILE A 191 31.87 -5.84 13.69
C ILE A 191 32.06 -5.49 15.17
N ASP A 192 31.11 -4.77 15.76
CA ASP A 192 31.04 -4.68 17.22
C ASP A 192 30.57 -6.05 17.73
N GLN A 193 31.52 -6.88 18.19
CA GLN A 193 31.22 -8.14 18.86
C GLN A 193 30.29 -7.95 20.07
N ALA A 194 30.08 -6.72 20.55
CA ALA A 194 29.04 -6.40 21.54
C ALA A 194 27.59 -6.70 21.10
N SER A 195 27.34 -7.01 19.82
CA SER A 195 26.02 -7.49 19.35
C SER A 195 25.86 -9.02 19.38
N VAL A 196 26.95 -9.78 19.56
CA VAL A 196 26.96 -11.25 19.50
C VAL A 196 27.05 -11.88 20.90
N ASP A 197 27.58 -11.16 21.89
CA ASP A 197 27.78 -11.68 23.26
C ASP A 197 26.51 -11.61 24.11
N THR A 198 25.54 -12.47 23.76
CA THR A 198 24.37 -12.81 24.59
C THR A 198 24.63 -14.03 25.48
N GLN A 199 25.87 -14.51 25.56
CA GLN A 199 26.21 -15.72 26.32
C GLN A 199 26.52 -15.43 27.80
N SER A 200 25.94 -16.31 28.63
CA SER A 200 25.97 -16.42 30.10
C SER A 200 27.33 -16.33 30.80
N THR A 201 28.47 -16.30 30.11
CA THR A 201 29.81 -16.44 30.70
C THR A 201 30.44 -15.14 31.23
N LEU A 202 29.85 -13.98 30.93
CA LEU A 202 30.31 -12.65 31.39
C LEU A 202 29.24 -11.87 32.19
N ALA A 203 28.17 -12.54 32.61
CA ALA A 203 27.05 -11.90 33.29
C ALA A 203 27.34 -11.61 34.77
N THR A 204 27.06 -10.39 35.20
CA THR A 204 27.15 -9.96 36.59
C THR A 204 25.90 -10.44 37.33
N THR A 205 26.03 -11.41 38.23
CA THR A 205 24.89 -11.96 38.98
C THR A 205 24.63 -11.21 40.28
N ARG A 206 23.37 -10.99 40.64
CA ARG A 206 22.96 -10.35 41.89
C ARG A 206 21.82 -11.14 42.53
N GLY A 207 21.90 -11.38 43.83
CA GLY A 207 20.80 -11.97 44.61
C GLY A 207 19.76 -10.93 45.02
N ASP A 208 19.12 -11.13 46.16
CA ASP A 208 18.13 -10.21 46.74
C ASP A 208 18.79 -8.96 47.33
N ALA A 209 19.32 -8.09 46.47
CA ALA A 209 20.02 -6.86 46.85
C ALA A 209 19.86 -5.75 45.81
N ALA A 210 19.93 -4.49 46.26
CA ALA A 210 20.08 -3.34 45.38
C ALA A 210 21.48 -3.35 44.73
N TYR A 211 21.61 -2.75 43.55
CA TYR A 211 22.87 -2.78 42.81
C TYR A 211 23.09 -1.53 41.95
N ALA A 212 24.30 -0.99 41.97
CA ALA A 212 24.71 0.03 41.02
C ALA A 212 25.39 -0.64 39.83
N ILE A 213 24.71 -0.66 38.68
CA ILE A 213 25.20 -1.25 37.44
C ILE A 213 26.43 -0.47 36.96
N LEU A 214 27.52 -1.18 36.69
CA LEU A 214 28.77 -0.58 36.28
C LEU A 214 28.77 -0.30 34.77
N ALA A 215 29.54 0.70 34.32
CA ALA A 215 29.73 0.94 32.88
C ALA A 215 30.42 -0.24 32.15
N THR A 216 31.04 -1.13 32.91
CA THR A 216 31.63 -2.39 32.44
C THR A 216 30.62 -3.53 32.31
N ASP A 217 29.46 -3.45 32.97
CA ASP A 217 28.43 -4.50 32.92
C ASP A 217 27.81 -4.60 31.52
N ARG A 218 27.55 -5.84 31.10
CA ARG A 218 26.94 -6.19 29.81
C ARG A 218 25.65 -6.95 29.97
N ALA A 219 25.59 -7.81 30.98
CA ALA A 219 24.39 -8.44 31.47
C ALA A 219 24.39 -8.43 32.99
N VAL A 220 23.25 -8.11 33.60
CA VAL A 220 23.03 -8.20 35.05
C VAL A 220 21.84 -9.13 35.30
N LEU A 221 22.09 -10.24 35.99
CA LEU A 221 21.10 -11.29 36.19
C LEU A 221 20.69 -11.38 37.66
N LEU A 222 19.38 -11.36 37.93
CA LEU A 222 18.85 -11.64 39.26
C LEU A 222 18.83 -13.16 39.45
N THR A 223 19.43 -13.62 40.55
CA THR A 223 19.62 -15.05 40.85
C THR A 223 18.94 -15.49 42.14
N ALA A 224 18.10 -14.66 42.76
CA ALA A 224 17.33 -15.00 43.95
C ALA A 224 15.91 -14.41 43.91
N ALA A 225 14.99 -15.02 44.66
CA ALA A 225 13.66 -14.46 44.90
C ALA A 225 13.77 -13.17 45.75
N LEU A 226 13.02 -12.14 45.37
CA LEU A 226 13.03 -10.87 46.07
C LEU A 226 12.12 -10.92 47.30
N THR A 227 12.63 -10.49 48.46
CA THR A 227 11.84 -10.35 49.69
C THR A 227 11.21 -8.96 49.87
N ALA A 228 11.68 -7.97 49.11
CA ALA A 228 11.15 -6.62 49.01
C ALA A 228 11.50 -6.03 47.63
N GLY A 229 10.90 -4.90 47.25
CA GLY A 229 11.27 -4.18 46.03
C GLY A 229 12.76 -3.79 46.02
N ARG A 230 13.45 -4.03 44.90
CA ARG A 230 14.87 -3.71 44.72
C ARG A 230 15.08 -2.67 43.63
N ILE A 231 16.10 -1.84 43.81
CA ILE A 231 16.47 -0.82 42.83
C ILE A 231 17.85 -1.15 42.27
N TRP A 232 17.95 -1.24 40.95
CA TRP A 232 19.21 -1.34 40.22
C TRP A 232 19.45 -0.05 39.43
N SER A 233 20.47 0.71 39.80
CA SER A 233 20.76 2.02 39.19
C SER A 233 21.68 1.86 37.98
N LEU A 234 21.29 2.42 36.85
CA LEU A 234 22.11 2.52 35.65
C LEU A 234 23.31 3.45 35.89
N PRO A 235 24.43 3.24 35.17
CA PRO A 235 25.46 4.27 35.06
C PRO A 235 24.93 5.48 34.27
N ALA A 236 25.59 6.64 34.38
CA ALA A 236 25.30 7.78 33.52
C ALA A 236 25.39 7.37 32.04
N ALA A 237 24.42 7.79 31.23
CA ALA A 237 24.38 7.49 29.80
C ALA A 237 25.67 7.93 29.11
N SER A 238 26.21 9.10 29.47
CA SER A 238 27.52 9.60 29.00
C SER A 238 28.72 8.73 29.38
N ALA A 239 28.63 7.94 30.45
CA ALA A 239 29.68 7.03 30.87
C ALA A 239 29.54 5.62 30.25
N TYR A 240 28.47 5.36 29.49
CA TYR A 240 28.24 4.10 28.78
C TYR A 240 28.46 4.30 27.28
N LYS A 241 29.13 3.35 26.62
CA LYS A 241 29.45 3.47 25.18
C LYS A 241 28.15 3.61 24.37
N ALA A 242 28.03 4.68 23.58
CA ALA A 242 26.88 4.92 22.71
C ALA A 242 26.60 3.72 21.80
N GLY A 243 25.32 3.36 21.65
CA GLY A 243 24.88 2.24 20.83
C GLY A 243 25.13 0.85 21.44
N ARG A 244 25.80 0.76 22.60
CA ARG A 244 26.07 -0.50 23.29
C ARG A 244 24.85 -0.99 24.07
N ARG A 245 24.59 -2.29 23.99
CA ARG A 245 23.50 -3.00 24.70
C ARG A 245 23.91 -3.40 26.11
N LEU A 246 22.97 -3.23 27.05
CA LEU A 246 22.98 -3.69 28.43
C LEU A 246 21.74 -4.56 28.67
N VAL A 247 21.92 -5.78 29.16
CA VAL A 247 20.82 -6.67 29.52
C VAL A 247 20.62 -6.68 31.04
N VAL A 248 19.38 -6.53 31.51
CA VAL A 248 18.98 -6.74 32.91
C VAL A 248 17.88 -7.79 32.92
N ARG A 249 18.02 -8.88 33.66
CA ARG A 249 17.03 -9.98 33.59
C ARG A 249 16.83 -10.69 34.91
N ASP A 250 15.59 -11.06 35.19
CA ASP A 250 15.23 -12.05 36.19
C ASP A 250 15.50 -13.46 35.66
N ALA A 251 16.57 -14.08 36.14
CA ALA A 251 17.01 -15.40 35.70
C ALA A 251 16.45 -16.54 36.56
N VAL A 252 15.64 -16.25 37.58
CA VAL A 252 15.10 -17.26 38.50
C VAL A 252 13.59 -17.13 38.76
N GLY A 253 12.92 -16.14 38.17
CA GLY A 253 11.51 -15.85 38.44
C GLY A 253 11.30 -15.18 39.80
N GLY A 254 12.30 -14.46 40.30
CA GLY A 254 12.32 -13.86 41.63
C GLY A 254 11.54 -12.55 41.77
N VAL A 255 11.15 -11.92 40.66
CA VAL A 255 10.37 -10.67 40.62
C VAL A 255 8.86 -10.96 40.70
N SER A 256 8.09 -10.08 41.34
CA SER A 256 6.62 -10.14 41.38
C SER A 256 5.98 -8.75 41.45
N SER A 257 4.65 -8.68 41.33
CA SER A 257 3.89 -7.43 41.42
C SER A 257 3.98 -6.75 42.79
N THR A 258 4.41 -7.49 43.82
CA THR A 258 4.64 -6.98 45.18
C THR A 258 6.10 -6.63 45.42
N ASN A 259 7.02 -7.52 44.99
CA ASN A 259 8.46 -7.34 45.13
C ASN A 259 9.07 -7.15 43.73
N THR A 260 9.08 -5.90 43.28
CA THR A 260 9.50 -5.50 41.92
C THR A 260 11.01 -5.24 41.84
N LEU A 261 11.57 -5.34 40.63
CA LEU A 261 12.92 -4.86 40.33
C LEU A 261 12.83 -3.57 39.51
N THR A 262 13.15 -2.45 40.14
CA THR A 262 13.14 -1.13 39.51
C THR A 262 14.53 -0.79 38.97
N ILE A 263 14.64 -0.64 37.65
CA ILE A 263 15.82 -0.09 36.99
C ILE A 263 15.71 1.43 37.02
N GLN A 264 16.64 2.09 37.72
CA GLN A 264 16.63 3.53 37.92
C GLN A 264 17.72 4.20 37.08
N ARG A 265 17.38 5.32 36.43
CA ARG A 265 18.34 6.16 35.73
C ARG A 265 19.40 6.78 36.66
N ALA A 266 20.48 7.31 36.09
CA ALA A 266 21.42 8.19 36.80
C ALA A 266 21.04 9.67 36.62
N GLY A 267 21.17 10.47 37.68
CA GLY A 267 21.09 11.95 37.60
C GLY A 267 19.85 12.49 36.88
N THR A 268 20.05 13.23 35.79
CA THR A 268 19.01 13.82 34.93
C THR A 268 18.71 13.02 33.67
N ASP A 269 19.30 11.83 33.51
CA ASP A 269 19.13 11.01 32.30
C ASP A 269 17.67 10.59 32.10
N THR A 270 17.35 9.98 30.96
CA THR A 270 16.02 9.40 30.72
C THR A 270 16.11 7.94 30.28
N ILE A 271 15.05 7.16 30.56
CA ILE A 271 14.83 5.82 30.01
C ILE A 271 13.55 5.89 29.17
N ASP A 272 13.67 6.02 27.85
CA ASP A 272 12.54 6.32 26.93
C ASP A 272 11.64 7.49 27.41
N GLY A 273 12.27 8.55 27.93
CA GLY A 273 11.57 9.73 28.49
C GLY A 273 11.05 9.55 29.93
N ALA A 274 11.15 8.36 30.52
CA ALA A 274 10.78 8.08 31.91
C ALA A 274 11.99 8.14 32.87
N THR A 275 11.69 8.13 34.18
CA THR A 275 12.71 8.16 35.23
C THR A 275 13.12 6.77 35.73
N THR A 276 12.29 5.76 35.50
CA THR A 276 12.53 4.37 35.89
C THR A 276 11.89 3.41 34.88
N LEU A 277 12.38 2.17 34.88
CA LEU A 277 11.74 1.02 34.25
C LEU A 277 11.51 -0.03 35.34
N VAL A 278 10.29 -0.50 35.54
CA VAL A 278 9.95 -1.48 36.58
C VAL A 278 9.74 -2.83 35.92
N LEU A 279 10.41 -3.86 36.44
CA LEU A 279 10.09 -5.26 36.18
C LEU A 279 9.23 -5.76 37.35
N ASP A 280 8.04 -6.27 37.07
CA ASP A 280 7.05 -6.66 38.07
C ASP A 280 6.49 -8.07 37.85
N THR A 281 6.97 -8.76 36.81
CA THR A 281 6.52 -10.09 36.44
C THR A 281 7.69 -11.10 36.56
N PRO A 282 7.46 -12.34 37.03
CA PRO A 282 8.50 -13.36 37.06
C PRO A 282 9.14 -13.59 35.69
N TRP A 283 10.47 -13.78 35.65
CA TRP A 283 11.27 -14.04 34.44
C TRP A 283 11.38 -12.85 33.47
N GLU A 284 10.93 -11.68 33.89
CA GLU A 284 11.00 -10.48 33.08
C GLU A 284 12.43 -9.95 32.95
N GLY A 285 12.73 -9.31 31.82
CA GLY A 285 14.01 -8.66 31.59
C GLY A 285 13.92 -7.54 30.58
N ALA A 286 14.92 -6.66 30.57
CA ALA A 286 15.04 -5.52 29.67
C ALA A 286 16.41 -5.48 28.99
N GLU A 287 16.42 -5.08 27.72
CA GLU A 287 17.61 -4.73 26.96
C GLU A 287 17.60 -3.23 26.70
N LEU A 288 18.61 -2.54 27.22
CA LEU A 288 18.75 -1.10 27.17
C LEU A 288 19.96 -0.71 26.31
N VAL A 289 19.86 0.39 25.58
CA VAL A 289 20.96 0.97 24.79
C VAL A 289 21.14 2.42 25.18
N SER A 290 22.37 2.83 25.50
CA SER A 290 22.66 4.24 25.78
C SER A 290 22.91 5.02 24.49
N ASN A 291 22.48 6.28 24.45
CA ASN A 291 22.86 7.25 23.42
C ASN A 291 24.27 7.84 23.63
N GLY A 292 24.94 7.54 24.76
CA GLY A 292 26.26 8.07 25.11
C GLY A 292 26.26 9.52 25.60
N ALA A 293 25.10 10.08 25.96
CA ALA A 293 24.97 11.45 26.47
C ALA A 293 24.09 11.50 27.72
N ASP A 294 22.77 11.34 27.55
CA ASP A 294 21.75 11.63 28.55
C ASP A 294 20.49 10.74 28.47
N ALA A 295 20.49 9.71 27.60
CA ALA A 295 19.32 8.85 27.43
C ALA A 295 19.68 7.37 27.23
N TRP A 296 18.76 6.53 27.72
CA TRP A 296 18.70 5.11 27.50
C TRP A 296 17.43 4.77 26.73
N SER A 297 17.54 3.92 25.72
CA SER A 297 16.41 3.39 24.95
C SER A 297 16.19 1.92 25.26
N VAL A 298 14.94 1.52 25.49
CA VAL A 298 14.60 0.12 25.78
C VAL A 298 14.30 -0.62 24.47
N MET A 299 15.27 -1.41 24.01
CA MET A 299 15.17 -2.16 22.75
C MET A 299 14.18 -3.33 22.86
N ALA A 300 14.18 -4.01 24.00
CA ALA A 300 13.27 -5.11 24.28
C ALA A 300 12.96 -5.17 25.77
N VAL A 301 11.71 -5.46 26.13
CA VAL A 301 11.35 -6.00 27.45
C VAL A 301 10.80 -7.38 27.20
N SER A 302 11.51 -8.41 27.65
CA SER A 302 11.06 -9.80 27.56
C SER A 302 10.33 -10.17 28.85
N ALA A 303 9.06 -9.81 28.93
CA ALA A 303 8.11 -10.57 29.76
C ALA A 303 7.63 -11.76 28.93
N GLY A 304 7.40 -12.92 29.56
CA GLY A 304 6.66 -13.99 28.92
C GLY A 304 5.28 -13.48 28.47
N ASN A 305 5.17 -13.12 27.18
CA ASN A 305 3.93 -12.92 26.44
C ASN A 305 3.04 -11.71 26.83
N THR A 306 3.46 -10.46 26.58
CA THR A 306 2.54 -9.32 26.51
C THR A 306 2.15 -8.97 25.06
N LYS A 307 0.85 -9.13 24.78
CA LYS A 307 0.16 -9.00 23.48
C LYS A 307 0.39 -7.67 22.73
N ALA A 308 0.92 -6.64 23.39
CA ALA A 308 1.21 -5.34 22.81
C ALA A 308 2.40 -5.36 21.84
N ARG A 309 3.45 -6.16 22.12
CA ARG A 309 4.70 -6.14 21.30
C ARG A 309 4.72 -7.09 20.09
N ARG A 310 3.77 -8.05 19.95
CA ARG A 310 3.58 -8.77 18.67
C ARG A 310 3.10 -7.86 17.54
N ARG A 311 2.43 -6.74 17.86
CA ARG A 311 1.87 -5.82 16.85
C ARG A 311 2.97 -5.07 16.10
N ARG A 312 3.93 -4.49 16.83
CA ARG A 312 5.05 -3.74 16.24
C ARG A 312 6.00 -4.63 15.41
N SER A 313 6.22 -5.89 15.81
CA SER A 313 7.03 -6.85 15.05
C SER A 313 6.35 -7.38 13.77
N LEU A 314 5.02 -7.28 13.68
CA LEU A 314 4.24 -7.64 12.49
C LEU A 314 3.92 -6.43 11.61
N GLY A 315 4.52 -5.26 11.93
CA GLY A 315 4.24 -4.00 11.24
C GLY A 315 2.83 -3.47 11.47
N LEU A 316 2.11 -3.90 12.52
CA LEU A 316 0.82 -3.32 12.89
C LEU A 316 0.99 -2.01 13.66
N ASP A 317 0.12 -1.06 13.37
CA ASP A 317 -0.05 0.15 14.18
C ASP A 317 -0.45 -0.20 15.62
N ASP A 318 0.36 0.24 16.58
CA ASP A 318 0.16 0.01 18.01
C ASP A 318 -0.24 1.28 18.77
N THR A 319 -0.53 2.37 18.04
CA THR A 319 -1.08 3.61 18.59
C THR A 319 -2.61 3.57 18.70
N THR A 320 -3.25 2.55 18.13
CA THR A 320 -4.71 2.35 18.14
C THR A 320 -5.14 1.14 18.97
N ALA A 321 -6.44 1.08 19.30
CA ALA A 321 -7.02 -0.01 20.07
C ALA A 321 -6.77 -1.38 19.40
N ALA A 322 -6.75 -2.44 20.21
CA ALA A 322 -6.55 -3.80 19.76
C ALA A 322 -7.53 -4.20 18.64
N PRO A 323 -7.05 -4.68 17.48
CA PRO A 323 -7.93 -5.26 16.47
C PRO A 323 -8.68 -6.48 17.02
N THR A 324 -9.91 -6.67 16.54
CA THR A 324 -10.79 -7.78 16.88
C THR A 324 -10.85 -8.82 15.75
N VAL A 325 -11.33 -10.03 16.05
CA VAL A 325 -11.49 -11.10 15.05
C VAL A 325 -12.48 -10.63 13.99
N GLY A 326 -12.02 -10.53 12.74
CA GLY A 326 -12.83 -10.05 11.60
C GLY A 326 -12.39 -8.70 11.04
N ASP A 327 -11.50 -7.98 11.70
CA ASP A 327 -10.98 -6.71 11.19
C ASP A 327 -10.10 -6.92 9.95
N ALA A 328 -10.34 -6.11 8.93
CA ALA A 328 -9.47 -6.02 7.76
C ALA A 328 -8.30 -5.06 8.04
N PHE A 329 -7.15 -5.27 7.39
CA PHE A 329 -5.98 -4.38 7.48
C PHE A 329 -5.61 -3.85 6.10
N LYS A 330 -5.16 -2.59 6.06
CA LYS A 330 -4.61 -1.97 4.85
C LYS A 330 -3.16 -1.56 5.10
N TRP A 331 -2.32 -1.76 4.09
CA TRP A 331 -0.96 -1.26 4.10
C TRP A 331 -0.96 0.25 3.82
N ASN A 332 -0.35 1.06 4.69
CA ASN A 332 -0.29 2.53 4.51
C ASN A 332 1.05 3.03 3.94
N GLY A 333 1.96 2.13 3.56
CA GLY A 333 3.33 2.45 3.13
C GLY A 333 4.40 2.21 4.20
N THR A 334 4.02 2.15 5.48
CA THR A 334 4.95 1.97 6.61
C THR A 334 4.46 0.91 7.61
N LEU A 335 3.14 0.86 7.87
CA LEU A 335 2.49 -0.05 8.82
C LEU A 335 1.19 -0.62 8.21
N TRP A 336 0.84 -1.84 8.61
CA TRP A 336 -0.51 -2.39 8.53
C TRP A 336 -1.39 -1.65 9.54
N VAL A 337 -2.24 -0.78 9.02
CA VAL A 337 -3.26 -0.10 9.84
C VAL A 337 -4.57 -0.86 9.70
N PRO A 338 -5.46 -0.85 10.72
CA PRO A 338 -6.82 -1.30 10.52
C PRO A 338 -7.38 -0.64 9.25
N ALA A 339 -7.77 -1.47 8.27
CA ALA A 339 -8.60 -0.99 7.20
C ALA A 339 -9.85 -0.51 7.90
N LYS A 340 -10.18 0.77 7.74
CA LYS A 340 -11.41 1.34 8.28
C LYS A 340 -12.57 0.68 7.51
N SER A 341 -12.90 -0.56 7.84
CA SER A 341 -14.17 -1.17 7.52
C SER A 341 -15.19 -0.43 8.37
N ARG A 342 -16.28 -0.02 7.72
CA ARG A 342 -17.43 0.48 8.45
C ARG A 342 -17.88 -0.63 9.40
N GLU A 343 -18.23 -0.28 10.63
CA GLU A 343 -18.86 -1.25 11.53
C GLU A 343 -20.16 -1.73 10.86
N ALA A 344 -20.27 -3.04 10.61
CA ALA A 344 -21.48 -3.65 10.07
C ALA A 344 -22.48 -3.91 11.20
N LEU A 345 -23.71 -3.40 11.05
CA LEU A 345 -24.76 -3.65 12.03
C LEU A 345 -25.20 -5.10 12.03
N THR A 346 -25.50 -5.62 13.22
CA THR A 346 -26.11 -6.94 13.43
C THR A 346 -27.54 -6.84 13.96
N ALA A 347 -28.02 -5.61 14.21
CA ALA A 347 -29.37 -5.30 14.67
C ALA A 347 -29.68 -3.81 14.42
N ASN A 348 -30.95 -3.43 14.48
CA ASN A 348 -31.38 -2.03 14.42
C ASN A 348 -30.68 -1.19 15.51
N ARG A 349 -30.36 0.06 15.19
CA ARG A 349 -29.63 0.96 16.09
C ARG A 349 -30.35 2.28 16.29
N THR A 350 -30.52 2.69 17.55
CA THR A 350 -31.18 3.96 17.88
C THR A 350 -30.18 4.96 18.45
N TYR A 351 -29.92 6.07 17.78
CA TYR A 351 -29.19 7.21 18.33
C TYR A 351 -30.14 8.25 18.91
N PHE A 352 -29.81 8.84 20.05
CA PHE A 352 -30.64 9.85 20.72
C PHE A 352 -30.11 11.26 20.47
N VAL A 353 -31.02 12.19 20.23
CA VAL A 353 -30.75 13.63 20.08
C VAL A 353 -31.60 14.38 21.09
N ARG A 354 -30.98 15.27 21.87
CA ARG A 354 -31.65 16.09 22.89
C ARG A 354 -31.11 17.51 22.87
N THR A 355 -31.93 18.49 23.26
CA THR A 355 -31.52 19.90 23.36
C THR A 355 -30.52 20.16 24.49
N ASP A 356 -30.43 19.27 25.49
CA ASP A 356 -29.48 19.30 26.60
C ASP A 356 -28.33 18.29 26.43
N GLY A 357 -28.19 17.69 25.24
CA GLY A 357 -27.12 16.74 24.92
C GLY A 357 -25.78 17.41 24.55
N SER A 358 -24.82 16.61 24.09
CA SER A 358 -23.52 17.09 23.58
C SER A 358 -23.10 16.35 22.32
N ASN A 359 -22.55 17.05 21.33
CA ASN A 359 -22.00 16.42 20.13
C ASN A 359 -20.70 15.63 20.40
N SER A 360 -20.15 15.71 21.61
CA SER A 360 -19.04 14.87 22.07
C SER A 360 -19.51 13.53 22.66
N ASN A 361 -20.81 13.35 22.90
CA ASN A 361 -21.38 12.08 23.35
C ASN A 361 -21.40 11.05 22.20
N ASP A 362 -21.71 9.79 22.50
CA ASP A 362 -21.81 8.70 21.51
C ASP A 362 -23.24 8.54 20.94
N GLY A 363 -24.22 9.25 21.50
CA GLY A 363 -25.63 9.18 21.13
C GLY A 363 -26.31 7.89 21.53
N ARG A 364 -25.69 7.02 22.33
CA ARG A 364 -26.18 5.66 22.60
C ARG A 364 -27.22 5.57 23.71
N THR A 365 -27.31 6.61 24.55
CA THR A 365 -28.19 6.63 25.73
C THR A 365 -29.06 7.89 25.73
N ASN A 366 -30.34 7.75 26.08
CA ASN A 366 -31.30 8.85 26.14
C ASN A 366 -31.16 9.68 27.44
N THR A 367 -30.02 10.32 27.62
CA THR A 367 -29.72 11.23 28.75
C THR A 367 -28.90 12.41 28.26
N ALA A 368 -28.83 13.52 29.01
CA ALA A 368 -27.98 14.66 28.68
C ALA A 368 -26.50 14.27 28.48
N GLY A 369 -26.00 13.34 29.31
CA GLY A 369 -24.64 12.81 29.20
C GLY A 369 -24.41 11.75 28.11
N GLY A 370 -25.47 11.28 27.44
CA GLY A 370 -25.39 10.21 26.43
C GLY A 370 -25.88 10.59 25.03
N ALA A 371 -26.80 11.55 24.91
CA ALA A 371 -27.42 11.93 23.64
C ALA A 371 -26.59 12.97 22.88
N PHE A 372 -26.69 12.97 21.56
CA PHE A 372 -26.15 14.05 20.73
C PHE A 372 -26.93 15.35 20.96
N LEU A 373 -26.26 16.49 20.80
CA LEU A 373 -26.94 17.79 20.79
C LEU A 373 -27.69 18.03 19.46
N THR A 374 -27.14 17.51 18.35
CA THR A 374 -27.63 17.84 17.00
C THR A 374 -28.00 16.62 16.17
N LYS A 375 -29.05 16.77 15.36
CA LYS A 375 -29.50 15.78 14.37
C LYS A 375 -28.42 15.52 13.30
N GLN A 376 -27.70 16.56 12.90
CA GLN A 376 -26.60 16.46 11.95
C GLN A 376 -25.45 15.58 12.47
N LYS A 377 -25.09 15.68 13.76
CA LYS A 377 -24.08 14.81 14.36
C LYS A 377 -24.49 13.33 14.37
N ALA A 378 -25.77 13.04 14.63
CA ALA A 378 -26.29 11.68 14.55
C ALA A 378 -26.17 11.10 13.13
N TYR A 379 -26.52 11.90 12.11
CA TYR A 379 -26.35 11.55 10.70
C TYR A 379 -24.87 11.34 10.32
N GLU A 380 -23.96 12.20 10.75
CA GLU A 380 -22.53 12.04 10.48
C GLU A 380 -21.95 10.79 11.16
N THR A 381 -22.49 10.41 12.30
CA THR A 381 -22.10 9.19 13.02
C THR A 381 -22.54 7.95 12.26
N LEU A 382 -23.80 7.87 11.79
CA LEU A 382 -24.27 6.72 11.00
C LEU A 382 -23.54 6.59 9.65
N LEU A 383 -22.99 7.69 9.10
CA LEU A 383 -22.16 7.63 7.89
C LEU A 383 -20.83 6.88 8.09
N THR A 384 -20.49 6.48 9.31
CA THR A 384 -19.33 5.61 9.58
C THR A 384 -19.68 4.13 9.62
N LEU A 385 -20.97 3.78 9.52
CA LEU A 385 -21.50 2.43 9.62
C LEU A 385 -21.81 1.84 8.25
N ASP A 386 -21.85 0.51 8.21
CA ASP A 386 -22.57 -0.27 7.21
C ASP A 386 -23.82 -0.80 7.92
N LEU A 387 -24.98 -0.32 7.51
CA LEU A 387 -26.23 -0.66 8.15
C LEU A 387 -26.61 -2.12 7.89
N ASN A 388 -26.00 -2.81 6.92
CA ASN A 388 -26.17 -4.24 6.66
C ASN A 388 -27.66 -4.67 6.58
N GLY A 389 -28.49 -3.79 6.01
CA GLY A 389 -29.95 -3.99 5.90
C GLY A 389 -30.77 -3.66 7.14
N PHE A 390 -30.16 -3.37 8.28
CA PHE A 390 -30.84 -2.94 9.50
C PHE A 390 -31.19 -1.45 9.50
N ASP A 391 -32.19 -1.07 10.29
CA ASP A 391 -32.61 0.32 10.38
C ASP A 391 -31.81 1.09 11.44
N VAL A 392 -31.46 2.34 11.11
CA VAL A 392 -30.91 3.30 12.08
C VAL A 392 -31.96 4.37 12.38
N THR A 393 -32.39 4.44 13.63
CA THR A 393 -33.33 5.44 14.13
C THR A 393 -32.59 6.54 14.87
N VAL A 394 -32.72 7.78 14.42
CA VAL A 394 -32.36 8.99 15.16
C VAL A 394 -33.59 9.46 15.93
N ALA A 395 -33.65 9.10 17.21
CA ALA A 395 -34.71 9.48 18.13
C ALA A 395 -34.47 10.90 18.66
N VAL A 396 -35.27 11.85 18.20
CA VAL A 396 -35.22 13.27 18.56
C VAL A 396 -36.19 13.50 19.71
N ALA A 397 -35.66 13.87 20.87
CA ALA A 397 -36.45 14.21 22.04
C ALA A 397 -37.20 15.53 21.84
N ASP A 398 -38.28 15.72 22.60
CA ASP A 398 -39.06 16.95 22.61
C ASP A 398 -38.18 18.16 22.93
N GLY A 399 -38.47 19.28 22.26
CA GLY A 399 -37.66 20.48 22.31
C GLY A 399 -37.60 21.20 20.98
N SER A 400 -37.01 22.40 20.98
CA SER A 400 -36.83 23.22 19.77
C SER A 400 -35.40 23.10 19.26
N TYR A 401 -35.25 22.73 17.99
CA TYR A 401 -33.97 22.55 17.33
C TYR A 401 -33.85 23.54 16.17
N THR A 402 -32.88 24.44 16.28
CA THR A 402 -32.68 25.55 15.33
C THR A 402 -31.83 25.20 14.12
N ALA A 403 -31.29 23.98 14.07
CA ALA A 403 -30.52 23.45 12.95
C ALA A 403 -31.29 22.38 12.17
N GLY A 404 -31.20 22.44 10.84
CA GLY A 404 -31.78 21.46 9.92
C GLY A 404 -30.97 20.18 9.82
N ILE A 405 -31.34 19.35 8.85
CA ILE A 405 -30.66 18.10 8.51
C ILE A 405 -30.27 18.16 7.03
N LEU A 406 -28.97 18.05 6.75
CA LEU A 406 -28.43 18.03 5.39
C LEU A 406 -27.92 16.63 5.06
N ILE A 407 -28.61 15.96 4.14
CA ILE A 407 -28.21 14.68 3.56
C ILE A 407 -27.31 14.94 2.35
N SER A 408 -26.01 15.09 2.63
CA SER A 408 -24.96 15.42 1.64
C SER A 408 -24.10 14.23 1.21
N LYS A 409 -24.30 13.05 1.79
CA LYS A 409 -23.56 11.81 1.50
C LYS A 409 -24.49 10.63 1.65
N ASN A 410 -24.22 9.56 0.90
CA ASN A 410 -25.00 8.35 1.03
C ASN A 410 -24.50 7.52 2.22
N TRP A 411 -25.43 6.85 2.91
CA TRP A 411 -25.11 5.78 3.85
C TRP A 411 -25.09 4.43 3.11
N VAL A 412 -24.68 3.36 3.81
CA VAL A 412 -24.52 2.03 3.21
C VAL A 412 -25.53 1.07 3.83
N GLY A 413 -26.41 0.46 3.03
CA GLY A 413 -27.45 -0.46 3.48
C GLY A 413 -28.58 0.21 4.29
N GLY A 414 -29.66 -0.53 4.60
CA GLY A 414 -30.65 -0.15 5.62
C GLY A 414 -31.44 1.16 5.41
N THR A 415 -32.42 1.40 6.29
CA THR A 415 -33.21 2.65 6.34
C THR A 415 -32.66 3.60 7.38
N VAL A 416 -32.64 4.91 7.09
CA VAL A 416 -32.38 5.95 8.08
C VAL A 416 -33.68 6.64 8.46
N ILE A 417 -33.99 6.68 9.75
CA ILE A 417 -35.27 7.17 10.28
C ILE A 417 -35.00 8.32 11.26
N PHE A 418 -35.49 9.52 11.01
CA PHE A 418 -35.57 10.59 12.01
C PHE A 418 -36.94 10.55 12.67
N SER A 419 -37.00 10.16 13.93
CA SER A 419 -38.26 9.94 14.66
C SER A 419 -38.33 10.81 15.90
N GLY A 420 -39.51 11.34 16.21
CA GLY A 420 -39.78 12.05 17.46
C GLY A 420 -41.28 12.21 17.68
N SER A 421 -41.68 13.30 18.33
CA SER A 421 -43.07 13.71 18.49
C SER A 421 -43.29 15.11 17.90
N THR A 422 -44.54 15.58 17.82
CA THR A 422 -44.82 16.94 17.32
C THR A 422 -44.32 18.04 18.27
N SER A 423 -43.95 17.66 19.50
CA SER A 423 -43.22 18.50 20.45
C SER A 423 -41.71 18.54 20.19
N ALA A 424 -41.17 17.68 19.31
CA ALA A 424 -39.82 17.79 18.76
C ALA A 424 -39.85 18.67 17.50
N ILE A 425 -39.58 19.97 17.71
CA ILE A 425 -39.76 21.03 16.71
C ILE A 425 -38.43 21.31 16.00
N VAL A 426 -38.39 21.11 14.68
CA VAL A 426 -37.28 21.49 13.81
C VAL A 426 -37.61 22.84 13.18
N SER A 427 -36.95 23.89 13.64
CA SER A 427 -37.30 25.30 13.37
C SER A 427 -36.11 26.09 12.83
N ILE A 428 -36.01 26.23 11.51
CA ILE A 428 -34.82 26.80 10.85
C ILE A 428 -35.11 28.19 10.30
N ALA A 429 -34.16 29.12 10.45
CA ALA A 429 -34.19 30.41 9.78
C ALA A 429 -33.27 30.41 8.55
N GLY A 430 -33.79 30.84 7.40
CA GLY A 430 -33.03 31.07 6.17
C GLY A 430 -32.55 29.81 5.45
N ASN A 431 -33.07 28.63 5.77
CA ASN A 431 -32.64 27.35 5.18
C ASN A 431 -33.74 26.28 5.31
N HIS A 432 -33.52 25.10 4.76
CA HIS A 432 -34.45 23.96 4.79
C HIS A 432 -34.40 23.21 6.12
N ALA A 433 -35.53 22.67 6.59
CA ALA A 433 -35.53 21.82 7.78
C ALA A 433 -34.93 20.43 7.48
N ILE A 434 -35.29 19.83 6.35
CA ILE A 434 -34.71 18.59 5.82
C ILE A 434 -34.34 18.82 4.35
N LEU A 435 -33.07 18.60 3.99
CA LEU A 435 -32.57 18.76 2.62
C LEU A 435 -31.75 17.54 2.19
N THR A 436 -32.10 16.96 1.03
CA THR A 436 -31.24 16.01 0.31
C THR A 436 -30.56 16.72 -0.87
N THR A 437 -29.25 16.50 -1.02
CA THR A 437 -28.46 17.03 -2.15
C THR A 437 -27.73 15.95 -2.94
N VAL A 438 -27.84 14.69 -2.52
CA VAL A 438 -27.26 13.53 -3.19
C VAL A 438 -28.31 12.45 -3.42
N PRO A 439 -28.17 11.62 -4.46
CA PRO A 439 -29.08 10.51 -4.66
C PRO A 439 -29.09 9.57 -3.46
N LEU A 440 -30.27 9.21 -2.97
CA LEU A 440 -30.43 8.31 -1.84
C LEU A 440 -30.33 6.85 -2.31
N SER A 441 -29.48 6.05 -1.67
CA SER A 441 -29.39 4.60 -1.97
C SER A 441 -30.55 3.80 -1.40
N ASN A 442 -31.17 4.32 -0.34
CA ASN A 442 -32.26 3.69 0.41
C ASN A 442 -33.25 4.75 0.89
N VAL A 443 -34.25 4.34 1.67
CA VAL A 443 -35.29 5.24 2.17
C VAL A 443 -34.77 6.12 3.30
N LEU A 444 -35.03 7.43 3.20
CA LEU A 444 -34.96 8.36 4.33
C LEU A 444 -36.37 8.56 4.89
N SER A 445 -36.59 8.23 6.15
CA SER A 445 -37.91 8.37 6.78
C SER A 445 -37.94 9.45 7.85
N ILE A 446 -38.99 10.26 7.85
CA ILE A 446 -39.29 11.27 8.87
C ILE A 446 -40.56 10.84 9.60
N SER A 447 -40.52 10.75 10.93
CA SER A 447 -41.66 10.30 11.72
C SER A 447 -41.91 11.23 12.91
N GLY A 448 -43.14 11.71 13.04
CA GLY A 448 -43.64 12.38 14.24
C GLY A 448 -43.15 13.82 14.47
N LEU A 449 -42.13 14.32 13.78
CA LEU A 449 -41.56 15.66 14.04
C LEU A 449 -42.49 16.81 13.64
N LYS A 450 -42.35 17.98 14.29
CA LYS A 450 -42.87 19.25 13.74
C LYS A 450 -41.80 19.97 12.93
N LEU A 451 -42.11 20.38 11.71
CA LEU A 451 -41.18 21.05 10.80
C LEU A 451 -41.66 22.47 10.47
N GLN A 452 -40.78 23.46 10.60
CA GLN A 452 -41.07 24.86 10.25
C GLN A 452 -39.81 25.61 9.77
N THR A 453 -40.01 26.59 8.90
CA THR A 453 -38.94 27.47 8.40
C THR A 453 -39.38 28.93 8.37
N SER A 454 -38.43 29.86 8.52
CA SER A 454 -38.67 31.30 8.41
C SER A 454 -37.62 31.98 7.53
N GLY A 455 -37.99 33.09 6.87
CA GLY A 455 -37.11 33.84 5.98
C GLY A 455 -36.88 33.19 4.60
N ALA A 456 -36.51 31.90 4.57
CA ALA A 456 -36.36 31.10 3.35
C ALA A 456 -36.42 29.59 3.67
N GLY A 457 -36.51 28.76 2.63
CA GLY A 457 -36.36 27.31 2.73
C GLY A 457 -37.67 26.53 2.92
N ASP A 458 -37.62 25.27 2.51
CA ASP A 458 -38.71 24.29 2.56
C ASP A 458 -38.65 23.45 3.86
N CYS A 459 -39.77 22.88 4.32
CA CYS A 459 -39.71 21.93 5.44
C CYS A 459 -39.04 20.61 5.02
N ILE A 460 -39.50 19.99 3.92
CA ILE A 460 -38.84 18.83 3.30
C ILE A 460 -38.52 19.18 1.85
N ARG A 461 -37.23 19.20 1.49
CA ARG A 461 -36.79 19.31 0.10
C ARG A 461 -35.98 18.08 -0.32
N ASN A 462 -36.53 17.32 -1.26
CA ASN A 462 -35.79 16.25 -1.93
C ASN A 462 -35.26 16.77 -3.27
N SER A 463 -33.97 17.14 -3.32
CA SER A 463 -33.35 17.74 -4.53
C SER A 463 -32.49 16.74 -5.32
N ALA A 464 -32.68 15.44 -5.08
CA ALA A 464 -31.94 14.38 -5.75
C ALA A 464 -32.80 13.12 -5.91
N GLY A 465 -32.35 12.20 -6.77
CA GLY A 465 -33.05 10.93 -6.98
C GLY A 465 -33.13 10.10 -5.69
N GLY A 466 -34.26 9.45 -5.44
CA GLY A 466 -34.46 8.59 -4.26
C GLY A 466 -35.70 8.97 -3.46
N LYS A 467 -35.98 8.18 -2.42
CA LYS A 467 -37.25 8.19 -1.71
C LYS A 467 -37.12 8.75 -0.29
N VAL A 468 -37.87 9.82 -0.03
CA VAL A 468 -38.10 10.38 1.31
C VAL A 468 -39.53 10.05 1.73
N THR A 469 -39.72 9.49 2.91
CA THR A 469 -41.06 9.20 3.46
C THR A 469 -41.35 10.07 4.69
N PHE A 470 -42.62 10.40 4.92
CA PHE A 470 -43.03 11.01 6.17
C PHE A 470 -44.36 10.44 6.73
N SER A 471 -44.50 10.44 8.05
CA SER A 471 -45.70 10.00 8.77
C SER A 471 -45.79 10.69 10.13
N GLY A 472 -46.99 11.05 10.59
CA GLY A 472 -47.19 11.70 11.89
C GLY A 472 -46.55 13.09 12.03
N THR A 473 -46.02 13.64 10.94
CA THR A 473 -45.33 14.94 10.91
C THR A 473 -46.33 16.10 11.01
N GLU A 474 -45.98 17.16 11.74
CA GLU A 474 -46.74 18.41 11.72
C GLU A 474 -45.99 19.45 10.89
N PHE A 475 -46.63 20.03 9.88
CA PHE A 475 -46.06 21.14 9.12
C PHE A 475 -46.54 22.48 9.69
N GLY A 476 -45.63 23.20 10.34
CA GLY A 476 -45.85 24.57 10.80
C GLY A 476 -45.64 25.60 9.68
N SER A 477 -45.49 26.88 10.07
CA SER A 477 -45.22 27.96 9.12
C SER A 477 -43.93 27.69 8.34
N CYS A 478 -43.97 27.91 7.03
CA CYS A 478 -42.85 27.65 6.14
C CYS A 478 -42.65 28.83 5.18
N ALA A 479 -41.41 29.24 4.97
CA ALA A 479 -41.09 30.36 4.09
C ALA A 479 -41.21 30.03 2.58
N ALA A 480 -41.05 28.74 2.21
CA ALA A 480 -41.19 28.25 0.84
C ALA A 480 -42.29 27.16 0.76
N ALA A 481 -42.03 25.99 0.20
CA ALA A 481 -42.99 24.87 0.22
C ALA A 481 -42.79 24.01 1.47
N GLN A 482 -43.88 23.51 2.06
CA GLN A 482 -43.75 22.54 3.16
C GLN A 482 -43.15 21.23 2.65
N ILE A 483 -43.56 20.77 1.48
CA ILE A 483 -43.02 19.57 0.84
C ILE A 483 -42.60 19.91 -0.59
N ASN A 484 -41.38 19.59 -0.97
CA ASN A 484 -40.84 19.88 -2.30
C ASN A 484 -40.04 18.69 -2.86
N ALA A 485 -40.55 18.07 -3.92
CA ALA A 485 -39.82 17.11 -4.74
C ALA A 485 -39.26 17.85 -5.97
N ASP A 486 -37.95 18.11 -5.99
CA ASP A 486 -37.32 19.17 -6.80
C ASP A 486 -36.30 18.65 -7.84
N ALA A 487 -36.30 17.36 -8.14
CA ALA A 487 -35.39 16.78 -9.12
C ALA A 487 -35.95 15.53 -9.79
N VAL A 488 -35.35 15.16 -10.91
CA VAL A 488 -35.68 13.92 -11.62
C VAL A 488 -35.43 12.73 -10.70
N GLY A 489 -36.46 11.90 -10.51
CA GLY A 489 -36.40 10.73 -9.64
C GLY A 489 -36.51 11.04 -8.13
N ALA A 490 -36.69 12.30 -7.74
CA ALA A 490 -36.99 12.66 -6.35
C ALA A 490 -38.43 12.26 -6.01
N LEU A 491 -38.61 11.39 -5.03
CA LEU A 491 -39.91 11.00 -4.49
C LEU A 491 -40.04 11.48 -3.04
N VAL A 492 -41.12 12.21 -2.74
CA VAL A 492 -41.56 12.44 -1.35
C VAL A 492 -42.92 11.76 -1.16
N GLU A 493 -43.00 10.80 -0.25
CA GLU A 493 -44.17 9.95 -0.04
C GLU A 493 -44.71 10.04 1.39
N CYS A 494 -45.99 10.35 1.52
CA CYS A 494 -46.72 10.33 2.78
C CYS A 494 -47.19 8.90 3.11
N THR A 495 -46.60 8.31 4.15
CA THR A 495 -46.87 6.91 4.54
C THR A 495 -47.84 6.76 5.70
N GLY A 496 -48.25 7.86 6.34
CA GLY A 496 -49.25 7.85 7.42
C GLY A 496 -49.92 9.21 7.61
N ASN A 497 -50.90 9.28 8.51
CA ASN A 497 -51.65 10.51 8.77
C ASN A 497 -50.74 11.61 9.31
N TYR A 498 -51.06 12.87 9.03
CA TYR A 498 -50.22 14.01 9.39
C TYR A 498 -51.06 15.29 9.56
N SER A 499 -50.46 16.36 10.08
CA SER A 499 -51.16 17.63 10.33
C SER A 499 -50.44 18.84 9.73
N ILE A 500 -51.20 19.92 9.53
CA ILE A 500 -50.73 21.21 9.01
C ILE A 500 -51.26 22.30 9.94
N SER A 501 -50.37 23.07 10.55
CA SER A 501 -50.71 24.12 11.52
C SER A 501 -50.23 25.52 11.11
N GLY A 502 -49.49 25.64 10.00
CA GLY A 502 -49.04 26.93 9.48
C GLY A 502 -49.07 27.01 7.96
N GLY A 503 -49.10 28.24 7.45
CA GLY A 503 -49.12 28.54 6.01
C GLY A 503 -47.74 28.44 5.35
N ALA A 504 -47.73 28.45 4.02
CA ALA A 504 -46.54 28.33 3.19
C ALA A 504 -46.77 28.96 1.80
N VAL A 505 -45.78 28.92 0.90
CA VAL A 505 -46.05 29.18 -0.52
C VAL A 505 -46.90 28.06 -1.10
N ASN A 506 -46.51 26.80 -0.88
CA ASN A 506 -47.29 25.63 -1.22
C ASN A 506 -47.27 24.61 -0.08
N HIS A 507 -48.34 23.83 0.10
CA HIS A 507 -48.26 22.69 1.02
C HIS A 507 -47.38 21.59 0.41
N ALA A 508 -47.66 21.21 -0.85
CA ALA A 508 -46.84 20.28 -1.59
C ALA A 508 -46.51 20.81 -2.99
N GLN A 509 -45.26 20.62 -3.41
CA GLN A 509 -44.77 20.95 -4.73
C GLN A 509 -44.02 19.76 -5.34
N ALA A 510 -44.36 19.40 -6.57
CA ALA A 510 -43.63 18.46 -7.40
C ALA A 510 -43.13 19.17 -8.65
N ARG A 511 -41.81 19.22 -8.86
CA ARG A 511 -41.19 19.95 -9.98
C ARG A 511 -39.97 19.25 -10.55
N TYR A 512 -39.57 19.64 -11.75
CA TYR A 512 -38.40 19.08 -12.47
C TYR A 512 -38.42 17.55 -12.57
N GLY A 513 -39.58 16.95 -12.87
CA GLY A 513 -39.75 15.50 -12.90
C GLY A 513 -39.76 14.81 -11.53
N GLY A 514 -39.85 15.57 -10.43
CA GLY A 514 -40.07 15.05 -9.08
C GLY A 514 -41.50 14.56 -8.88
N MET A 515 -41.69 13.69 -7.88
CA MET A 515 -42.97 13.10 -7.53
C MET A 515 -43.33 13.35 -6.06
N PHE A 516 -44.53 13.86 -5.82
CA PHE A 516 -45.17 13.84 -4.51
C PHE A 516 -46.28 12.78 -4.49
N ARG A 517 -46.32 11.94 -3.47
CA ARG A 517 -47.38 10.93 -3.30
C ARG A 517 -47.97 10.98 -1.90
N CYS A 518 -49.29 11.10 -1.81
CA CYS A 518 -50.07 11.02 -0.58
C CYS A 518 -51.41 10.39 -0.90
N THR A 519 -51.63 9.13 -0.51
CA THR A 519 -52.82 8.38 -0.94
C THR A 519 -53.52 7.74 0.24
N ALA A 520 -54.85 7.87 0.33
CA ALA A 520 -55.64 7.30 1.41
C ALA A 520 -55.10 7.67 2.81
N ARG A 521 -54.89 8.98 3.03
CA ARG A 521 -54.43 9.56 4.30
C ARG A 521 -55.42 10.58 4.85
N THR A 522 -55.44 10.69 6.17
CA THR A 522 -56.10 11.81 6.86
C THR A 522 -55.10 12.94 7.05
N VAL A 523 -55.47 14.12 6.58
CA VAL A 523 -54.69 15.36 6.69
C VAL A 523 -55.49 16.36 7.52
N THR A 524 -54.98 16.68 8.71
CA THR A 524 -55.65 17.59 9.65
C THR A 524 -55.07 18.99 9.54
N LEU A 525 -55.89 19.98 9.21
CA LEU A 525 -55.54 21.39 9.13
C LEU A 525 -56.05 22.13 10.38
N THR A 526 -55.18 22.89 11.03
CA THR A 526 -55.51 23.72 12.19
C THR A 526 -55.15 25.18 11.92
N GLY A 527 -55.98 26.12 12.40
CA GLY A 527 -55.71 27.56 12.30
C GLY A 527 -55.88 28.19 10.91
N THR A 528 -56.56 27.50 9.97
CA THR A 528 -56.76 27.95 8.59
C THR A 528 -55.47 28.38 7.87
N PRO A 529 -54.54 27.43 7.59
CA PRO A 529 -53.29 27.73 6.91
C PRO A 529 -53.50 28.44 5.56
N ALA A 530 -52.70 29.47 5.29
CA ALA A 530 -52.73 30.21 4.03
C ALA A 530 -51.63 29.75 3.08
N PHE A 531 -51.98 29.49 1.81
CA PHE A 531 -51.04 29.10 0.76
C PHE A 531 -51.01 30.13 -0.37
N SER A 532 -49.95 30.92 -0.44
CA SER A 532 -49.86 32.05 -1.38
C SER A 532 -49.67 31.63 -2.85
N GLY A 533 -49.15 30.42 -3.09
CA GLY A 533 -49.06 29.78 -4.40
C GLY A 533 -50.27 28.90 -4.67
N ALA A 534 -50.28 27.69 -4.10
CA ALA A 534 -51.39 26.75 -4.11
C ALA A 534 -51.23 25.68 -3.02
N PHE A 535 -52.30 24.98 -2.63
CA PHE A 535 -52.20 23.84 -1.73
C PHE A 535 -51.32 22.73 -2.35
N VAL A 536 -51.60 22.31 -3.59
CA VAL A 536 -50.69 21.44 -4.38
C VAL A 536 -50.27 22.14 -5.67
N ARG A 537 -48.97 22.17 -5.93
CA ARG A 537 -48.40 22.66 -7.19
C ARG A 537 -47.64 21.57 -7.92
N ALA A 538 -47.90 21.41 -9.21
CA ALA A 538 -47.11 20.55 -10.09
C ALA A 538 -46.63 21.36 -11.30
N ASP A 539 -45.32 21.44 -11.50
CA ASP A 539 -44.72 22.14 -12.63
C ASP A 539 -43.53 21.41 -13.23
N GLN A 540 -43.09 21.78 -14.43
CA GLN A 540 -41.88 21.26 -15.08
C GLN A 540 -41.83 19.72 -15.08
N ILE A 541 -42.91 19.10 -15.58
CA ILE A 541 -43.08 17.63 -15.67
C ILE A 541 -43.18 16.96 -14.29
N GLY A 542 -43.42 17.72 -13.21
CA GLY A 542 -43.67 17.17 -11.88
C GLY A 542 -45.01 16.44 -11.78
N ASN A 543 -45.06 15.43 -10.90
CA ASN A 543 -46.26 14.62 -10.69
C ASN A 543 -46.67 14.61 -9.21
N ALA A 544 -47.92 14.94 -8.92
CA ALA A 544 -48.50 14.84 -7.59
C ALA A 544 -49.66 13.83 -7.60
N LEU A 545 -49.50 12.70 -6.92
CA LEU A 545 -50.56 11.72 -6.69
C LEU A 545 -51.14 11.90 -5.29
N VAL A 546 -52.36 12.45 -5.21
CA VAL A 546 -53.02 12.91 -3.98
C VAL A 546 -54.44 12.34 -3.82
N ASN A 547 -54.68 11.12 -4.29
CA ASN A 547 -56.02 10.51 -4.35
C ASN A 547 -56.48 9.87 -3.02
N GLY A 548 -57.79 9.91 -2.78
CA GLY A 548 -58.42 9.24 -1.62
C GLY A 548 -58.09 9.85 -0.25
N ASN A 549 -57.53 11.05 -0.19
CA ASN A 549 -57.23 11.72 1.07
C ASN A 549 -58.47 12.38 1.69
N THR A 550 -58.51 12.42 3.02
CA THR A 550 -59.52 13.13 3.80
C THR A 550 -58.89 14.36 4.44
N TYR A 551 -59.43 15.54 4.15
CA TYR A 551 -58.98 16.81 4.74
C TYR A 551 -59.94 17.25 5.84
N SER A 552 -59.43 17.46 7.06
CA SER A 552 -60.20 17.95 8.21
C SER A 552 -59.73 19.35 8.57
N GLY A 553 -60.60 20.36 8.41
CA GLY A 553 -60.26 21.77 8.55
C GLY A 553 -60.24 22.49 7.20
N SER A 554 -59.92 23.78 7.20
CA SER A 554 -59.90 24.63 6.00
C SER A 554 -58.52 25.25 5.76
N ALA A 555 -58.31 25.76 4.55
CA ALA A 555 -57.13 26.54 4.14
C ALA A 555 -57.58 27.68 3.22
N THR A 556 -56.77 28.73 3.11
CA THR A 556 -56.94 29.79 2.11
C THR A 556 -55.87 29.73 1.03
N GLY A 557 -56.14 30.30 -0.14
CA GLY A 557 -55.31 30.21 -1.32
C GLY A 557 -55.85 29.27 -2.39
N LYS A 558 -55.12 29.15 -3.50
CA LYS A 558 -55.52 28.28 -4.61
C LYS A 558 -55.47 26.81 -4.21
N ARG A 559 -56.48 26.03 -4.60
CA ARG A 559 -56.50 24.58 -4.32
C ARG A 559 -55.40 23.80 -5.05
N TYR A 560 -55.12 24.19 -6.28
CA TYR A 560 -54.07 23.58 -7.08
C TYR A 560 -53.54 24.53 -8.15
N ASP A 561 -52.31 24.27 -8.60
CA ASP A 561 -51.71 24.89 -9.77
C ASP A 561 -50.91 23.85 -10.57
N ALA A 562 -51.44 23.43 -11.72
CA ALA A 562 -50.79 22.47 -12.61
C ALA A 562 -50.35 23.18 -13.90
N VAL A 563 -49.04 23.35 -14.09
CA VAL A 563 -48.45 24.10 -15.21
C VAL A 563 -47.25 23.37 -15.80
N LEU A 564 -46.75 23.80 -16.97
CA LEU A 564 -45.53 23.29 -17.61
C LEU A 564 -45.47 21.75 -17.66
N ASN A 565 -46.54 21.14 -18.18
CA ASN A 565 -46.75 19.69 -18.24
C ASN A 565 -46.76 18.95 -16.88
N GLY A 566 -46.97 19.68 -15.78
CA GLY A 566 -47.19 19.09 -14.45
C GLY A 566 -48.56 18.43 -14.32
N VAL A 567 -48.63 17.35 -13.54
CA VAL A 567 -49.86 16.55 -13.39
C VAL A 567 -50.20 16.40 -11.91
N ILE A 568 -51.44 16.73 -11.55
CA ILE A 568 -52.01 16.51 -10.22
C ILE A 568 -53.15 15.50 -10.34
N GLN A 569 -53.06 14.39 -9.60
CA GLN A 569 -53.97 13.25 -9.66
C GLN A 569 -54.70 13.09 -8.33
N THR A 570 -55.96 13.48 -8.31
CA THR A 570 -56.92 13.28 -7.22
C THR A 570 -57.79 12.04 -7.40
N GLY A 571 -57.79 11.45 -8.60
CA GLY A 571 -58.57 10.25 -8.90
C GLY A 571 -60.05 10.55 -9.13
N GLY A 572 -60.37 11.67 -9.78
CA GLY A 572 -61.74 12.04 -10.12
C GLY A 572 -62.53 12.73 -9.00
N ALA A 573 -61.88 13.17 -7.92
CA ALA A 573 -62.55 13.78 -6.76
C ALA A 573 -63.10 15.21 -7.02
N GLY A 574 -62.86 15.77 -8.22
CA GLY A 574 -63.36 17.07 -8.67
C GLY A 574 -62.49 18.26 -8.24
N ALA A 575 -62.74 19.43 -8.83
CA ALA A 575 -61.92 20.65 -8.67
C ALA A 575 -61.90 21.26 -7.25
N SER A 576 -62.69 20.72 -6.32
CA SER A 576 -62.76 21.15 -4.92
C SER A 576 -62.13 20.14 -3.95
N ALA A 577 -61.50 19.08 -4.45
CA ALA A 577 -60.98 17.99 -3.62
C ALA A 577 -59.84 18.41 -2.67
N LEU A 578 -59.06 19.41 -3.06
CA LEU A 578 -57.95 19.93 -2.26
C LEU A 578 -58.37 21.19 -1.48
N PRO A 579 -57.87 21.41 -0.25
CA PRO A 579 -58.15 22.60 0.55
C PRO A 579 -57.79 23.91 -0.16
N GLY A 580 -58.60 24.95 0.06
CA GLY A 580 -58.40 26.29 -0.50
C GLY A 580 -59.73 26.98 -0.82
N ASP A 581 -59.76 28.30 -0.70
CA ASP A 581 -60.89 29.18 -1.00
C ASP A 581 -60.84 29.79 -2.41
N VAL A 582 -59.69 29.70 -3.09
CA VAL A 582 -59.53 30.14 -4.48
C VAL A 582 -59.51 28.92 -5.42
N ALA A 583 -60.21 29.03 -6.56
CA ALA A 583 -60.23 28.00 -7.59
C ALA A 583 -58.81 27.66 -8.10
N GLY A 584 -58.56 26.38 -8.40
CA GLY A 584 -57.27 25.94 -8.93
C GLY A 584 -57.09 26.27 -10.42
N THR A 585 -55.84 26.23 -10.89
CA THR A 585 -55.46 26.57 -12.26
C THR A 585 -54.76 25.42 -12.99
N THR A 586 -55.00 25.33 -14.30
CA THR A 586 -54.28 24.47 -15.25
C THR A 586 -53.82 25.32 -16.43
N ALA A 587 -52.56 25.26 -16.83
CA ALA A 587 -52.06 25.98 -18.01
C ALA A 587 -50.87 25.24 -18.64
N THR A 588 -50.47 25.60 -19.86
CA THR A 588 -49.20 25.12 -20.48
C THR A 588 -49.05 23.59 -20.43
N GLY A 589 -50.12 22.87 -20.79
CA GLY A 589 -50.16 21.40 -20.79
C GLY A 589 -50.33 20.73 -19.42
N GLY A 590 -50.44 21.51 -18.34
CA GLY A 590 -50.70 20.97 -17.00
C GLY A 590 -52.09 20.33 -16.88
N GLN A 591 -52.19 19.27 -16.09
CA GLN A 591 -53.41 18.48 -15.94
C GLN A 591 -53.79 18.32 -14.47
N TYR A 592 -55.10 18.37 -14.21
CA TYR A 592 -55.72 18.05 -12.93
C TYR A 592 -56.81 17.02 -13.18
N GLN A 593 -56.70 15.83 -12.57
CA GLN A 593 -57.58 14.70 -12.86
C GLN A 593 -57.94 13.87 -11.63
#